data_AF-A0A960GAA9-F1
#
_entry.id   AF-A0A960GAA9-F1
#
_cell.length_a   1.000
_cell.length_b   1.000
_cell.length_c   1.000
_cell.angle_alpha   90.00
_cell.angle_beta   90.00
_cell.angle_gamma   90.00
#
_symmetry.space_group_name_H-M   'P 1'
#
loop_
_entity.id
_entity.type
_entity.pdbx_description
1 polymer ?
#
loop_
_entity_poly.entity_id
_entity_poly.type
_entity_poly.pdbx_seq_one_letter_code
_entity_poly.pdbx_strand_id
1 'polypeptide(L)'
;DIVAGLECGADDYVTKPAEPRVLDARIKAVLRRSTPAPEDGQLRFGPLIVDPAAMAVTRDGEPVPLTPTELRLLVELAEHAGRVLSRHQLLQRVWDYGYAGDSRLVDAVVQRLRAKVEPVPARPSLIVTVRGIGYRMEKP
;
A
#
# COMPACT_ATOMS: atom_id res chain seq x y z
N ASP A 1 17.45 14.61 -55.76
CA ASP A 1 18.48 15.18 -54.88
C ASP A 1 18.25 14.68 -53.47
N ILE A 2 19.36 14.30 -52.84
CA ILE A 2 19.59 13.91 -51.43
C ILE A 2 18.95 12.59 -50.95
N VAL A 3 19.85 11.62 -50.81
CA VAL A 3 19.75 10.36 -50.06
C VAL A 3 20.19 10.60 -48.62
N ALA A 4 19.43 10.11 -47.62
CA ALA A 4 19.87 9.64 -46.28
C ALA A 4 18.62 9.42 -45.41
N GLY A 5 18.40 8.33 -44.69
CA GLY A 5 19.17 7.13 -44.44
C GLY A 5 18.24 6.02 -43.94
N LEU A 6 18.68 4.78 -44.17
CA LEU A 6 18.10 3.55 -43.67
C LEU A 6 18.22 3.44 -42.13
N GLU A 7 17.66 2.32 -41.62
CA GLU A 7 18.00 1.61 -40.38
C GLU A 7 17.17 2.07 -39.18
N CYS A 8 16.41 1.24 -38.45
CA CYS A 8 16.36 -0.21 -38.25
C CYS A 8 14.99 -0.42 -37.56
N GLY A 9 14.09 -1.32 -37.96
CA GLY A 9 14.25 -2.77 -37.88
C GLY A 9 13.65 -3.30 -36.57
N ALA A 10 12.81 -4.34 -36.71
CA ALA A 10 12.13 -5.13 -35.68
C ALA A 10 10.80 -4.59 -35.14
N ASP A 11 9.75 -4.77 -35.96
CA ASP A 11 8.44 -5.20 -35.47
C ASP A 11 8.59 -6.56 -34.77
N ASP A 12 8.92 -6.56 -33.48
CA ASP A 12 8.81 -7.75 -32.64
C ASP A 12 8.21 -7.37 -31.28
N TYR A 13 6.91 -7.63 -31.20
CA TYR A 13 6.26 -8.35 -30.11
C TYR A 13 6.64 -7.97 -28.67
N VAL A 14 5.74 -7.22 -28.00
CA VAL A 14 5.11 -7.75 -26.79
C VAL A 14 3.63 -7.42 -26.86
N THR A 15 2.86 -8.38 -27.35
CA THR A 15 1.44 -8.53 -27.03
C THR A 15 1.27 -8.35 -25.53
N LYS A 16 0.72 -7.21 -25.09
CA LYS A 16 0.30 -7.07 -23.69
C LYS A 16 -0.81 -8.10 -23.45
N PRO A 17 -0.58 -9.17 -22.68
CA PRO A 17 -1.68 -10.06 -22.35
C PRO A 17 -2.50 -9.35 -21.27
N ALA A 18 -3.77 -9.15 -21.61
CA ALA A 18 -4.92 -9.59 -20.84
C ALA A 18 -5.15 -9.09 -19.39
N GLU A 19 -6.36 -8.54 -19.22
CA GLU A 19 -7.29 -8.77 -18.11
C GLU A 19 -7.22 -7.89 -16.84
N PRO A 20 -8.15 -6.92 -16.71
CA PRO A 20 -8.60 -6.41 -15.43
C PRO A 20 -9.64 -7.37 -14.84
N ARG A 21 -9.23 -8.56 -14.42
CA ARG A 21 -10.07 -9.49 -13.66
C ARG A 21 -9.19 -10.61 -13.12
N VAL A 22 -9.02 -10.61 -11.80
CA VAL A 22 -8.84 -11.75 -10.89
C VAL A 22 -7.87 -11.29 -9.80
N LEU A 23 -8.42 -10.69 -8.75
CA LEU A 23 -7.91 -10.92 -7.39
C LEU A 23 -8.94 -10.63 -6.30
N ASP A 24 -10.24 -10.57 -6.63
CA ASP A 24 -11.29 -10.25 -5.64
C ASP A 24 -11.65 -11.47 -4.74
N ALA A 25 -11.11 -12.65 -5.05
CA ALA A 25 -11.39 -13.90 -4.33
C ALA A 25 -10.20 -14.48 -3.54
N ARG A 26 -8.96 -14.04 -3.78
CA ARG A 26 -7.78 -14.61 -3.10
C ARG A 26 -7.50 -14.00 -1.73
N ILE A 27 -7.96 -12.77 -1.51
CA ILE A 27 -7.83 -12.06 -0.23
C ILE A 27 -8.75 -12.68 0.84
N LYS A 28 -9.89 -13.26 0.45
CA LYS A 28 -10.79 -13.96 1.40
C LYS A 28 -10.33 -15.38 1.78
N ALA A 29 -9.44 -15.99 0.99
CA ALA A 29 -9.09 -17.40 1.15
C ALA A 29 -7.92 -17.65 2.12
N VAL A 30 -7.07 -16.66 2.37
CA VAL A 30 -5.94 -16.80 3.33
C VAL A 30 -6.40 -16.67 4.78
N LEU A 31 -7.54 -16.01 5.04
CA LEU A 31 -8.09 -15.80 6.39
C LEU A 31 -8.68 -17.07 7.05
N ARG A 32 -8.66 -18.24 6.39
CA ARG A 32 -9.22 -19.48 6.95
C ARG A 32 -8.18 -20.48 7.46
N ARG A 33 -6.89 -20.11 7.52
CA ARG A 33 -5.86 -21.03 8.02
C ARG A 33 -5.01 -20.39 9.11
N SER A 34 -5.18 -20.97 10.30
CA SER A 34 -4.13 -21.17 11.31
C SER A 34 -3.94 -20.07 12.35
N THR A 35 -4.46 -20.36 13.54
CA THR A 35 -3.83 -20.26 14.87
C THR A 35 -2.32 -19.94 14.86
N PRO A 36 -1.81 -19.11 15.80
CA PRO A 36 -0.60 -18.33 15.59
C PRO A 36 0.67 -19.14 15.84
N ALA A 37 1.50 -19.27 14.81
CA ALA A 37 2.94 -19.34 15.01
C ALA A 37 3.46 -17.89 15.12
N PRO A 38 4.51 -17.60 15.90
CA PRO A 38 5.19 -16.32 15.80
C PRO A 38 5.94 -16.33 14.46
N GLU A 39 5.33 -15.75 13.43
CA GLU A 39 5.93 -15.66 12.10
C GLU A 39 6.91 -14.48 12.08
N ASP A 40 8.20 -14.79 11.96
CA ASP A 40 9.28 -13.82 11.71
C ASP A 40 8.86 -12.89 10.56
N GLY A 41 8.67 -11.59 10.85
CA GLY A 41 8.32 -10.58 9.84
C GLY A 41 7.02 -9.81 10.08
N GLN A 42 6.19 -10.19 11.06
CA GLN A 42 5.00 -9.41 11.41
C GLN A 42 5.36 -8.11 12.14
N LEU A 43 4.72 -7.01 11.75
CA LEU A 43 4.90 -5.68 12.34
C LEU A 43 3.74 -5.38 13.29
N ARG A 44 4.05 -5.09 14.56
CA ARG A 44 3.04 -4.89 15.62
C ARG A 44 2.98 -3.44 16.06
N PHE A 45 1.76 -2.91 16.20
CA PHE A 45 1.45 -1.55 16.61
C PHE A 45 0.27 -1.56 17.59
N GLY A 46 0.56 -1.87 18.85
CA GLY A 46 -0.48 -2.13 19.85
C GLY A 46 -1.39 -3.30 19.42
N PRO A 47 -2.71 -3.11 19.30
CA PRO A 47 -3.63 -4.17 18.89
C PRO A 47 -3.57 -4.48 17.39
N LEU A 48 -2.94 -3.63 16.57
CA LEU A 48 -2.82 -3.80 15.13
C LEU A 48 -1.60 -4.65 14.80
N ILE A 49 -1.80 -5.71 14.00
CA ILE A 49 -0.74 -6.54 13.45
C ILE A 49 -0.81 -6.45 11.92
N VAL A 50 0.29 -6.07 11.32
CA VAL A 50 0.47 -6.01 9.86
C VAL A 50 1.40 -7.16 9.46
N ASP A 51 0.95 -7.94 8.50
CA ASP A 51 1.74 -9.00 7.87
C ASP A 51 2.03 -8.61 6.42
N PRO A 52 3.23 -8.03 6.14
CA PRO A 52 3.59 -7.61 4.79
C PRO A 52 3.66 -8.78 3.81
N ALA A 53 4.11 -9.95 4.26
CA ALA A 53 4.27 -11.13 3.40
C ALA A 53 2.93 -11.72 3.00
N ALA A 54 2.01 -11.84 3.96
CA ALA A 54 0.65 -12.32 3.71
C ALA A 54 -0.27 -11.25 3.10
N MET A 55 0.16 -9.98 3.07
CA MET A 55 -0.68 -8.84 2.70
C MET A 55 -1.99 -8.88 3.51
N ALA A 56 -1.85 -9.00 4.83
CA ALA A 56 -2.96 -9.15 5.77
C ALA A 56 -2.79 -8.25 6.99
N VAL A 57 -3.91 -7.87 7.58
CA VAL A 57 -3.96 -7.00 8.76
C VAL A 57 -5.01 -7.52 9.72
N THR A 58 -4.64 -7.64 10.97
CA THR A 58 -5.57 -7.93 12.07
C THR A 58 -5.51 -6.83 13.12
N ARG A 59 -6.62 -6.63 13.81
CA ARG A 59 -6.70 -5.75 14.97
C ARG A 59 -7.48 -6.46 16.07
N ASP A 60 -6.92 -6.51 17.26
CA ASP A 60 -7.52 -7.22 18.40
C ASP A 60 -7.81 -8.71 18.07
N GLY A 61 -6.97 -9.30 17.21
CA GLY A 61 -7.13 -10.67 16.70
C GLY A 61 -8.09 -10.83 15.53
N GLU A 62 -8.86 -9.80 15.17
CA GLU A 62 -9.86 -9.85 14.10
C GLU A 62 -9.33 -9.27 12.78
N PRO A 63 -9.60 -9.88 11.61
CA PRO A 63 -9.19 -9.34 10.32
C PRO A 63 -9.79 -7.97 10.02
N VAL A 64 -8.96 -7.04 9.53
CA VAL A 64 -9.40 -5.71 9.11
C VAL A 64 -9.53 -5.68 7.58
N PRO A 65 -10.76 -5.55 7.01
CA PRO A 65 -10.95 -5.54 5.56
C PRO A 65 -10.46 -4.21 4.94
N LEU A 66 -9.33 -4.27 4.26
CA LEU A 66 -8.74 -3.17 3.51
C LEU A 66 -8.85 -3.40 2.01
N THR A 67 -9.02 -2.31 1.25
CA THR A 67 -8.81 -2.35 -0.20
C THR A 67 -7.32 -2.56 -0.50
N PRO A 68 -6.95 -3.05 -1.69
CA PRO A 68 -5.54 -3.26 -2.05
C PRO A 68 -4.65 -2.03 -1.83
N THR A 69 -5.19 -0.85 -2.14
CA THR A 69 -4.46 0.42 -2.01
C THR A 69 -4.31 0.87 -0.56
N GLU A 70 -5.34 0.72 0.27
CA GLU A 70 -5.25 1.00 1.71
C GLU A 70 -4.23 0.09 2.39
N LEU A 71 -4.23 -1.19 2.02
CA LEU A 71 -3.30 -2.17 2.55
C LEU A 71 -1.86 -1.86 2.15
N ARG A 72 -1.60 -1.59 0.87
CA ARG A 72 -0.26 -1.18 0.39
C ARG A 72 0.23 0.08 1.11
N LEU A 73 -0.63 1.07 1.30
CA LEU A 73 -0.29 2.28 2.03
C LEU A 73 0.08 1.99 3.49
N LEU A 74 -0.67 1.11 4.16
CA LEU A 74 -0.38 0.71 5.53
C LEU A 74 0.95 -0.04 5.63
N VAL A 75 1.21 -0.99 4.73
CA VAL A 75 2.48 -1.75 4.69
C VAL A 75 3.66 -0.81 4.49
N GLU A 76 3.58 0.10 3.51
CA GLU A 76 4.64 1.08 3.24
C GLU A 76 4.96 1.94 4.47
N LEU A 77 3.92 2.41 5.15
CA LEU A 77 4.05 3.19 6.39
C LEU A 77 4.62 2.36 7.55
N ALA A 78 4.21 1.09 7.67
CA ALA A 78 4.62 0.17 8.72
C ALA A 78 6.09 -0.24 8.59
N GLU A 79 6.55 -0.59 7.38
CA GLU A 79 7.96 -0.90 7.09
C GLU A 79 8.89 0.29 7.37
N HIS A 80 8.36 1.51 7.26
CA HIS A 80 9.07 2.76 7.54
C HIS A 80 8.66 3.39 8.89
N ALA A 81 8.19 2.59 9.85
CA ALA A 81 7.72 3.09 11.14
C ALA A 81 8.70 4.06 11.82
N GLY A 82 8.16 5.18 12.30
CA GLY A 82 8.90 6.29 12.88
C GLY A 82 9.54 7.25 11.87
N ARG A 83 9.55 6.94 10.57
CA ARG A 83 10.03 7.85 9.52
C ARG A 83 8.86 8.61 8.91
N VAL A 84 9.10 9.88 8.57
CA VAL A 84 8.11 10.68 7.85
C VAL A 84 8.23 10.40 6.37
N LEU A 85 7.14 9.96 5.75
CA LEU A 85 7.03 9.81 4.31
C LEU A 85 6.20 10.97 3.76
N SER A 86 6.77 11.70 2.79
CA SER A 86 6.05 12.78 2.11
C SER A 86 4.90 12.23 1.27
N ARG A 87 3.89 13.06 1.01
CA ARG A 87 2.78 12.67 0.13
C ARG A 87 3.25 12.22 -1.25
N HIS A 88 4.27 12.88 -1.80
CA HIS A 88 4.82 12.52 -3.10
C HIS A 88 5.48 11.14 -3.07
N GLN A 89 6.27 10.85 -2.03
CA GLN A 89 6.87 9.51 -1.84
C GLN A 89 5.79 8.44 -1.71
N LEU A 90 4.78 8.67 -0.87
CA LEU A 90 3.67 7.73 -0.68
C LEU A 90 2.90 7.49 -1.99
N LEU A 91 2.66 8.56 -2.75
CA LEU A 91 1.99 8.47 -4.04
C LEU A 91 2.79 7.59 -5.01
N GLN A 92 4.09 7.87 -5.19
CA GLN A 92 4.95 7.10 -6.09
C GLN A 92 5.06 5.62 -5.71
N ARG A 93 5.18 5.33 -4.41
CA ARG A 93 5.40 3.96 -3.94
C ARG A 93 4.14 3.10 -3.97
N VAL A 94 2.98 3.70 -3.72
CA VAL A 94 1.70 2.96 -3.62
C VAL A 94 0.95 2.92 -4.96
N TRP A 95 1.11 3.95 -5.82
CA TRP A 95 0.44 4.10 -7.12
C TRP A 95 1.36 4.01 -8.34
N ASP A 96 2.61 3.56 -8.16
CA ASP A 96 3.61 3.30 -9.21
C ASP A 96 4.35 4.53 -9.77
N TYR A 97 5.52 4.27 -10.35
CA TYR A 97 6.37 5.29 -10.99
C TYR A 97 5.71 5.78 -12.29
N GLY A 98 5.19 7.01 -12.27
CA GLY A 98 4.56 7.64 -13.44
C GLY A 98 3.12 8.11 -13.20
N TYR A 99 2.56 7.86 -12.02
CA TYR A 99 1.29 8.47 -11.63
C TYR A 99 1.46 9.98 -11.43
N ALA A 100 1.18 10.76 -12.48
CA ALA A 100 1.12 12.23 -12.45
C ALA A 100 -0.16 12.75 -11.77
N GLY A 101 -0.64 12.05 -10.74
CA GLY A 101 -1.87 12.43 -10.05
C GLY A 101 -1.65 13.30 -8.83
N ASP A 102 -2.76 13.76 -8.26
CA ASP A 102 -2.77 14.70 -7.15
C ASP A 102 -2.42 13.99 -5.83
N SER A 103 -1.49 14.58 -5.07
CA SER A 103 -1.15 14.19 -3.70
C SER A 103 -2.36 14.09 -2.76
N ARG A 104 -3.48 14.77 -3.07
CA ARG A 104 -4.76 14.63 -2.37
C ARG A 104 -5.32 13.22 -2.37
N LEU A 105 -4.94 12.38 -3.35
CA LEU A 105 -5.31 10.97 -3.35
C LEU A 105 -4.76 10.25 -2.12
N VAL A 106 -3.53 10.55 -1.72
CA VAL A 106 -2.92 10.01 -0.50
C VAL A 106 -3.75 10.41 0.71
N ASP A 107 -4.14 11.68 0.82
CA ASP A 107 -4.94 12.18 1.93
C ASP A 107 -6.28 11.45 2.04
N ALA A 108 -6.97 11.23 0.91
CA ALA A 108 -8.24 10.51 0.86
C ALA A 108 -8.08 9.03 1.30
N VAL A 109 -7.00 8.38 0.89
CA VAL A 109 -6.74 6.99 1.29
C VAL A 109 -6.32 6.91 2.75
N VAL A 110 -5.51 7.84 3.26
CA VAL A 110 -5.18 7.92 4.70
C VAL A 110 -6.44 8.12 5.53
N GLN A 111 -7.37 8.97 5.09
CA GLN A 111 -8.64 9.18 5.79
C GLN A 111 -9.45 7.88 5.89
N ARG A 112 -9.61 7.15 4.78
CA ARG A 112 -10.32 5.86 4.77
C ARG A 112 -9.60 4.80 5.60
N LEU A 113 -8.27 4.75 5.51
CA LEU A 113 -7.45 3.83 6.27
C LEU A 113 -7.61 4.07 7.78
N ARG A 114 -7.48 5.32 8.24
CA ARG A 114 -7.70 5.69 9.64
C ARG A 114 -9.08 5.31 10.16
N ALA A 115 -10.12 5.47 9.33
CA ALA A 115 -11.48 5.06 9.70
C ALA A 115 -11.60 3.57 10.03
N LYS A 116 -10.67 2.74 9.53
CA LYS A 116 -10.66 1.28 9.73
C LYS A 116 -9.66 0.82 10.79
N VAL A 117 -8.49 1.45 10.87
CA VAL A 117 -7.39 0.96 11.74
C VAL A 117 -7.26 1.71 13.06
N GLU A 118 -7.66 2.98 13.12
CA GLU A 118 -7.52 3.77 14.34
C GLU A 118 -8.66 3.44 15.34
N PRO A 119 -8.42 3.53 16.65
CA PRO A 119 -9.49 3.50 17.64
C PRO A 119 -10.40 4.73 17.53
N VAL A 120 -9.80 5.90 17.29
CA VAL A 120 -10.53 7.17 17.11
C VAL A 120 -9.97 7.89 15.87
N PRO A 121 -10.64 7.81 14.70
CA PRO A 121 -10.09 8.34 13.44
C PRO A 121 -9.75 9.84 13.46
N ALA A 122 -10.49 10.63 14.25
CA ALA A 122 -10.27 12.07 14.40
C ALA A 122 -9.06 12.41 15.30
N ARG A 123 -8.58 11.45 16.11
CA ARG A 123 -7.42 11.59 17.00
C ARG A 123 -6.45 10.43 16.74
N PRO A 124 -5.85 10.39 15.53
CA PRO A 124 -5.07 9.24 15.11
C PRO A 124 -3.80 9.10 15.93
N SER A 125 -3.54 7.90 16.42
CA SER A 125 -2.33 7.55 17.19
C SER A 125 -1.38 6.66 16.39
N LEU A 126 -1.88 5.91 15.41
CA LEU A 126 -1.06 5.01 14.60
C LEU A 126 -0.47 5.73 13.40
N ILE A 127 -1.31 6.38 12.60
CA ILE A 127 -0.91 7.09 11.39
C ILE A 127 -1.02 8.58 11.67
N VAL A 128 0.09 9.25 11.97
CA VAL A 128 0.11 10.66 12.36
C VAL A 128 0.38 11.56 11.16
N THR A 129 -0.32 12.70 11.12
CA THR A 129 -0.07 13.74 10.11
C THR A 129 1.11 14.60 10.55
N VAL A 130 2.15 14.66 9.73
CA VAL A 130 3.22 15.65 9.86
C VAL A 130 2.90 16.81 8.94
N ARG A 131 2.37 17.90 9.53
CA ARG A 131 1.83 19.06 8.79
C ARG A 131 2.86 19.61 7.81
N GLY A 132 2.42 19.88 6.58
CA GLY A 132 3.28 20.38 5.49
C GLY A 132 4.20 19.35 4.85
N ILE A 133 4.35 18.15 5.43
CA ILE A 133 5.30 17.14 4.95
C ILE A 133 4.56 15.89 4.43
N GLY A 134 3.81 15.22 5.29
CA GLY A 134 3.17 13.96 4.93
C GLY A 134 2.68 13.18 6.14
N TYR A 135 2.98 11.89 6.16
CA TYR A 135 2.47 10.94 7.15
C TYR A 135 3.59 10.10 7.75
N ARG A 136 3.38 9.65 8.98
CA ARG A 136 4.28 8.78 9.71
C ARG A 136 3.46 7.73 10.44
N MET A 137 3.91 6.48 10.42
CA MET A 137 3.42 5.50 11.38
C MET A 137 4.21 5.64 12.68
N GLU A 138 3.53 5.76 13.80
CA GLU A 138 4.19 5.77 15.11
C GLU A 138 4.81 4.41 15.40
N LYS A 139 5.96 4.42 16.07
CA LYS A 139 6.59 3.18 16.54
C LYS A 139 5.75 2.60 17.68
N PRO A 140 5.70 1.27 17.81
CA PRO A 140 5.09 0.62 18.98
C PRO A 140 5.73 1.05 20.30
#